data_AF-A0A9Q3GR66-F1
#
_entry.id   AF-A0A9Q3GR66-F1
#
_cell.length_a   1.000
_cell.length_b   1.000
_cell.length_c   1.000
_cell.angle_alpha   90.00
_cell.angle_beta   90.00
_cell.angle_gamma   90.00
#
_symmetry.space_group_name_H-M   'P 1'
#
loop_
_entity.id
_entity.type
_entity.pdbx_description
1 polymer ?
#
loop_
_entity_poly.entity_id
_entity_poly.type
_entity_poly.pdbx_seq_one_letter_code
_entity_poly.pdbx_strand_id
1 'polypeptide(L)'
;MPIKTGIPIPIEESSDNEVHLKTKIIILNQNNWVQWSCQMENYLTARWYDDLLNTPSEEMTSTPKFKQKNSSALSLLWGCISRELEGILLNNQTSFYDTWEALGKVCGKTLL
;
A
#
# COMPACT_ATOMS: atom_id res chain seq x y z
N MET A 1 -17.24 39.05 46.70
CA MET A 1 -17.73 37.75 46.17
C MET A 1 -17.18 37.57 44.76
N PRO A 2 -16.48 36.48 44.47
CA PRO A 2 -16.47 35.92 43.13
C PRO A 2 -17.11 34.53 43.10
N ILE A 3 -17.91 34.33 42.07
CA ILE A 3 -18.81 33.20 41.83
C ILE A 3 -18.00 32.01 41.33
N LYS A 4 -18.21 30.84 41.95
CA LYS A 4 -17.91 29.54 41.34
C LYS A 4 -18.98 29.24 40.30
N THR A 5 -18.60 29.09 39.04
CA THR A 5 -19.40 28.36 38.05
C THR A 5 -18.46 27.44 37.27
N GLY A 6 -18.47 26.18 37.67
CA GLY A 6 -18.07 25.10 36.78
C GLY A 6 -19.22 24.80 35.82
N ILE A 7 -18.89 24.65 34.55
CA ILE A 7 -19.67 23.87 33.59
C ILE A 7 -18.66 22.93 32.91
N PRO A 8 -18.90 21.60 32.88
CA PRO A 8 -18.00 20.66 32.25
C PRO A 8 -18.12 20.68 30.72
N ILE A 9 -16.97 20.39 30.13
CA ILE A 9 -16.60 20.22 28.73
C ILE A 9 -17.56 19.30 27.96
N PRO A 10 -17.65 19.47 26.63
CA PRO A 10 -17.53 18.34 25.71
C PRO A 10 -16.12 18.34 25.15
N ILE A 11 -15.26 17.45 25.66
CA ILE A 11 -14.07 17.06 24.91
C ILE A 11 -14.65 16.23 23.77
N GLU A 12 -14.70 16.79 22.56
CA GLU A 12 -14.78 15.93 21.38
C GLU A 12 -13.44 15.22 21.28
N GLU A 13 -13.30 14.13 22.04
CA GLU A 13 -12.39 13.07 21.69
C GLU A 13 -12.93 12.45 20.40
N SER A 14 -12.60 13.06 19.27
CA SER A 14 -12.60 12.33 18.00
C SER A 14 -11.45 11.34 18.10
N SER A 15 -11.79 10.20 18.69
CA SER A 15 -10.99 9.00 18.71
C SER A 15 -10.90 8.48 17.28
N ASP A 16 -10.08 9.15 16.47
CA ASP A 16 -9.40 8.48 15.38
C ASP A 16 -8.28 7.67 16.03
N ASN A 17 -8.70 6.61 16.72
CA ASN A 17 -7.91 5.40 16.81
C ASN A 17 -7.83 4.87 15.38
N GLU A 18 -7.04 5.55 14.55
CA GLU A 18 -6.46 5.01 13.35
C GLU A 18 -5.70 3.80 13.87
N VAL A 19 -6.33 2.63 13.76
CA VAL A 19 -5.73 1.35 14.06
C VAL A 19 -4.52 1.32 13.14
N HIS A 20 -3.38 1.72 13.69
CA HIS A 20 -2.08 1.59 13.07
C HIS A 20 -1.86 0.08 13.02
N LEU A 21 -2.46 -0.55 12.02
CA LEU A 21 -2.08 -1.84 11.53
C LEU A 21 -0.63 -1.66 11.10
N LYS A 22 0.29 -1.78 12.06
CA LYS A 22 1.71 -2.02 11.85
C LYS A 22 1.86 -3.45 11.32
N THR A 23 1.07 -3.81 10.31
CA THR A 23 1.27 -5.01 9.53
C THR A 23 2.55 -4.76 8.77
N LYS A 24 3.66 -5.18 9.37
CA LYS A 24 4.96 -5.13 8.72
C LYS A 24 4.89 -6.11 7.57
N ILE A 25 4.65 -5.59 6.37
CA ILE A 25 4.76 -6.38 5.14
C ILE A 25 6.17 -6.95 5.13
N ILE A 26 6.29 -8.28 4.96
CA ILE A 26 7.59 -8.93 4.86
C ILE A 26 8.36 -8.33 3.68
N ILE A 27 9.69 -8.42 3.71
CA ILE A 27 10.50 -7.98 2.57
C ILE A 27 10.41 -9.05 1.48
N LEU A 28 10.01 -8.65 0.26
CA LEU A 28 9.99 -9.53 -0.90
C LEU A 28 11.42 -9.95 -1.30
N ASN A 29 11.60 -11.22 -1.56
CA ASN A 29 12.75 -11.81 -2.23
C ASN A 29 12.26 -12.86 -3.24
N GLN A 30 13.19 -13.48 -3.98
CA GLN A 30 12.85 -14.44 -5.02
C GLN A 30 12.12 -15.72 -4.54
N ASN A 31 12.09 -15.99 -3.24
CA ASN A 31 11.59 -17.26 -2.67
C ASN A 31 10.29 -17.12 -1.86
N ASN A 32 9.80 -15.90 -1.63
CA ASN A 32 8.63 -15.69 -0.76
C ASN A 32 7.47 -14.98 -1.47
N TRP A 33 7.42 -15.04 -2.80
CA TRP A 33 6.39 -14.39 -3.62
C TRP A 33 4.96 -14.62 -3.09
N VAL A 34 4.54 -15.88 -2.88
CA VAL A 34 3.17 -16.21 -2.46
C VAL A 34 2.78 -15.58 -1.13
N GLN A 35 3.67 -15.66 -0.14
CA GLN A 35 3.40 -15.09 1.18
C GLN A 35 3.38 -13.55 1.11
N TRP A 36 4.31 -12.97 0.37
CA TRP A 36 4.42 -11.54 0.22
C TRP A 36 3.24 -10.95 -0.57
N SER A 37 2.85 -11.57 -1.68
CA SER A 37 1.76 -11.11 -2.54
C SER A 37 0.44 -11.13 -1.78
N CYS A 38 0.18 -12.18 -1.00
CA CYS A 38 -1.00 -12.24 -0.14
C CYS A 38 -1.04 -11.11 0.91
N GLN A 39 0.10 -10.76 1.53
CA GLN A 39 0.16 -9.62 2.46
C GLN A 39 -0.07 -8.29 1.77
N MET A 40 0.49 -8.11 0.57
CA MET A 40 0.33 -6.90 -0.22
C MET A 40 -1.12 -6.74 -0.71
N GLU A 41 -1.75 -7.79 -1.23
CA GLU A 41 -3.16 -7.80 -1.62
C GLU A 41 -4.05 -7.39 -0.45
N ASN A 42 -3.89 -8.04 0.70
CA ASN A 42 -4.65 -7.69 1.91
C ASN A 42 -4.47 -6.22 2.33
N TYR A 43 -3.25 -5.69 2.21
CA TYR A 43 -2.97 -4.28 2.50
C TYR A 43 -3.69 -3.35 1.53
N LEU A 44 -3.67 -3.66 0.23
CA LEU A 44 -4.35 -2.85 -0.79
C LEU A 44 -5.86 -2.89 -0.61
N THR A 45 -6.44 -4.06 -0.37
CA THR A 45 -7.88 -4.22 -0.08
C THR A 45 -8.30 -3.44 1.16
N ALA A 46 -7.53 -3.51 2.24
CA ALA A 46 -7.81 -2.73 3.46
C ALA A 46 -7.81 -1.21 3.23
N ARG A 47 -7.16 -0.73 2.16
CA ARG A 47 -7.12 0.67 1.73
C ARG A 47 -8.05 1.00 0.57
N TRP A 48 -8.84 0.05 0.07
CA TRP A 48 -9.71 0.20 -1.10
C TRP A 48 -8.93 0.49 -2.40
N TYR A 49 -7.75 -0.14 -2.52
CA TYR A 49 -6.80 -0.01 -3.65
C TYR A 49 -6.83 -1.25 -4.55
N ASP A 50 -7.88 -2.07 -4.49
CA ASP A 50 -8.04 -3.32 -5.26
C ASP A 50 -7.96 -3.11 -6.78
N ASP A 51 -8.31 -1.91 -7.24
CA ASP A 51 -8.21 -1.47 -8.62
C ASP A 51 -6.78 -1.46 -9.16
N LEU A 52 -5.76 -1.37 -8.29
CA LEU A 52 -4.35 -1.42 -8.69
C LEU A 52 -3.85 -2.82 -9.09
N LEU A 53 -4.56 -3.88 -8.71
CA LEU A 53 -4.21 -5.26 -9.03
C LEU A 53 -4.74 -5.71 -10.40
N ASN A 54 -5.57 -4.89 -11.03
CA ASN A 54 -6.15 -5.16 -12.34
C ASN A 54 -5.48 -4.28 -13.40
N THR A 55 -5.47 -4.75 -14.65
CA THR A 55 -4.98 -3.95 -15.78
C THR A 55 -5.73 -2.61 -15.83
N PRO A 56 -5.05 -1.47 -15.64
CA PRO A 56 -5.73 -0.19 -15.59
C PRO A 56 -6.09 0.30 -17.00
N SER A 57 -7.26 0.92 -17.15
CA SER A 57 -7.62 1.62 -18.40
C SER A 57 -6.97 3.01 -18.47
N GLU A 58 -6.79 3.55 -19.67
CA GLU A 58 -6.18 4.87 -19.89
C GLU A 58 -6.98 6.02 -19.22
N GLU A 59 -8.30 5.91 -19.21
CA GLU A 59 -9.18 6.86 -18.52
C GLU A 59 -8.94 6.82 -17.00
N MET A 60 -8.76 5.62 -16.44
CA MET A 60 -8.53 5.42 -15.01
C MET A 60 -7.18 5.99 -14.59
N THR A 61 -6.10 5.71 -15.34
CA THR A 61 -4.74 6.18 -15.03
C THR A 61 -4.60 7.70 -15.06
N SER A 62 -5.48 8.37 -15.80
CA SER A 62 -5.51 9.83 -15.91
C SER A 62 -6.11 10.51 -14.68
N THR A 63 -6.92 9.80 -13.88
CA THR A 63 -7.60 10.40 -12.72
C THR A 63 -6.62 10.75 -11.58
N PRO A 64 -6.81 11.88 -10.88
CA PRO A 64 -5.99 12.24 -9.72
C PRO A 64 -6.03 11.17 -8.61
N LYS A 65 -7.20 10.56 -8.40
CA LYS A 65 -7.39 9.49 -7.41
C LYS A 65 -6.52 8.28 -7.71
N PHE A 66 -6.51 7.80 -8.96
CA PHE A 66 -5.66 6.68 -9.34
C PHE A 66 -4.17 7.02 -9.20
N LYS A 67 -3.74 8.20 -9.66
CA LYS A 67 -2.35 8.64 -9.53
C LYS A 67 -1.88 8.63 -8.08
N GLN A 68 -2.72 9.12 -7.16
CA GLN A 68 -2.43 9.10 -5.72
C GLN A 68 -2.31 7.67 -5.18
N LYS A 69 -3.25 6.78 -5.51
CA LYS A 69 -3.20 5.37 -5.11
C LYS A 69 -1.93 4.69 -5.63
N ASN A 70 -1.66 4.84 -6.92
CA ASN A 70 -0.50 4.28 -7.60
C ASN A 70 0.82 4.73 -6.96
N SER A 71 1.00 6.04 -6.75
CA SER A 71 2.19 6.58 -6.09
C SER A 71 2.33 6.07 -4.66
N SER A 72 1.24 5.99 -3.90
CA SER A 72 1.25 5.48 -2.52
C SER A 72 1.66 4.01 -2.47
N ALA A 73 1.13 3.19 -3.37
CA ALA A 73 1.46 1.77 -3.46
C ALA A 73 2.89 1.54 -3.94
N LEU A 74 3.40 2.36 -4.87
CA LEU A 74 4.82 2.34 -5.26
C LEU A 74 5.74 2.72 -4.10
N SER A 75 5.41 3.76 -3.33
CA SER A 75 6.21 4.11 -2.14
C SER A 75 6.26 2.98 -1.11
N LEU A 76 5.16 2.25 -0.94
CA LEU A 76 5.13 1.06 -0.11
C LEU A 76 6.02 -0.05 -0.67
N LEU A 77 5.95 -0.32 -1.98
CA LEU A 77 6.80 -1.32 -2.65
C LEU A 77 8.28 -1.06 -2.39
N TRP A 78 8.73 0.19 -2.55
CA TRP A 78 10.11 0.58 -2.26
C TRP A 78 10.55 0.23 -0.82
N GLY A 79 9.63 0.23 0.14
CA GLY A 79 9.92 -0.11 1.54
C GLY A 79 9.90 -1.61 1.86
N CYS A 80 9.38 -2.46 0.98
CA CYS A 80 9.15 -3.88 1.26
C CYS A 80 9.70 -4.82 0.18
N ILE A 81 10.72 -4.39 -0.57
CA ILE A 81 11.49 -5.25 -1.48
C ILE A 81 12.93 -5.40 -1.02
N SER A 82 13.57 -6.51 -1.41
CA SER A 82 15.00 -6.70 -1.23
C SER A 82 15.80 -5.99 -2.33
N ARG A 83 17.08 -5.71 -2.02
CA ARG A 83 18.01 -5.04 -2.95
C ARG A 83 18.17 -5.74 -4.29
N GLU A 84 18.09 -7.08 -4.32
CA GLU A 84 18.21 -7.87 -5.54
C GLU A 84 17.09 -7.60 -6.55
N LEU A 85 15.96 -7.05 -6.09
CA LEU A 85 14.78 -6.75 -6.92
C LEU A 85 14.64 -5.26 -7.25
N GLU A 86 15.50 -4.38 -6.73
CA GLU A 86 15.44 -2.92 -6.99
C GLU A 86 15.48 -2.58 -8.48
N GLY A 87 16.22 -3.37 -9.27
CA GLY A 87 16.28 -3.19 -10.73
C GLY A 87 14.91 -3.32 -11.41
N ILE A 88 14.00 -4.14 -10.85
CA ILE A 88 12.63 -4.27 -11.37
C ILE A 88 11.82 -3.00 -11.10
N LEU A 89 11.99 -2.39 -9.91
CA LEU A 89 11.29 -1.15 -9.56
C LEU A 89 11.78 0.02 -10.40
N LEU A 90 13.10 0.14 -10.60
CA LEU A 90 13.68 1.19 -11.43
C LEU A 90 13.12 1.16 -12.87
N ASN A 91 12.90 -0.05 -13.40
CA ASN A 91 12.37 -0.22 -14.76
C ASN A 91 10.85 0.00 -14.87
N ASN A 92 10.09 -0.02 -13.77
CA ASN A 92 8.62 0.04 -13.76
C ASN A 92 8.06 1.15 -12.84
N GLN A 93 8.89 2.14 -12.48
CA GLN A 93 8.63 3.14 -11.43
C GLN A 93 7.38 4.01 -11.60
N THR A 94 6.69 3.97 -12.74
CA THR A 94 5.49 4.78 -13.03
C THR A 94 4.19 4.04 -12.74
N SER A 95 4.22 2.71 -12.65
CA SER A 95 3.02 1.87 -12.60
C SER A 95 3.18 0.75 -11.58
N PHE A 96 2.34 0.77 -10.55
CA PHE A 96 2.26 -0.29 -9.57
C PHE A 96 1.91 -1.62 -10.24
N TYR A 97 0.93 -1.63 -11.13
CA TYR A 97 0.46 -2.83 -11.82
C TYR A 97 1.59 -3.49 -12.63
N ASP A 98 2.33 -2.70 -13.42
CA ASP A 98 3.43 -3.24 -14.23
C ASP A 98 4.58 -3.75 -13.34
N THR A 99 4.85 -3.05 -12.23
CA THR A 99 5.83 -3.49 -11.24
C THR A 99 5.41 -4.81 -10.58
N TRP A 100 4.14 -4.91 -10.17
CA TRP A 100 3.54 -6.11 -9.58
C TRP A 100 3.67 -7.32 -10.51
N GLU A 101 3.26 -7.16 -11.77
CA GLU A 101 3.38 -8.19 -12.80
C GLU A 101 4.85 -8.60 -13.05
N ALA A 102 5.76 -7.64 -13.11
CA ALA A 102 7.19 -7.92 -13.31
C ALA A 102 7.79 -8.68 -12.12
N LEU A 103 7.45 -8.29 -10.88
CA LEU A 103 7.87 -8.99 -9.68
C LEU A 103 7.31 -10.43 -9.65
N GLY A 104 6.05 -10.62 -10.02
CA GLY A 104 5.44 -11.95 -10.12
C GLY A 104 6.11 -12.84 -11.17
N LYS A 105 6.50 -12.26 -12.30
CA LYS A 105 7.25 -13.00 -13.35
C LYS A 105 8.66 -13.39 -12.91
N VAL A 106 9.30 -12.65 -12.01
CA VAL A 106 10.66 -12.97 -11.55
C VAL A 106 10.64 -13.87 -10.31
N CYS A 107 9.80 -13.55 -9.33
CA CYS A 107 9.77 -14.22 -8.03
C CYS A 107 8.73 -15.36 -7.98
N GLY A 108 7.65 -15.26 -8.76
CA GLY A 108 6.59 -16.27 -8.80
C GLY A 108 6.88 -17.47 -9.70
N LYS A 109 7.86 -17.36 -10.62
CA LYS A 109 8.26 -18.47 -11.50
C LYS A 109 8.96 -19.63 -10.79
N THR A 110 9.39 -19.46 -9.54
CA THR A 110 10.04 -20.54 -8.78
C THR A 110 9.04 -21.63 -8.35
N LEU A 111 7.73 -21.47 -8.58
CA LEU A 111 6.66 -22.38 -8.13
C LEU A 111 5.89 -23.10 -9.27
N LEU A 112 6.39 -23.12 -10.50
CA LEU A 112 5.83 -23.94 -11.60
C LEU A 112 6.88 -24.87 -12.22
#